data_AF-A0A4Q6B459-F1
#
_entry.id   AF-A0A4Q6B459-F1
#
_cell.length_a   1.000
_cell.length_b   1.000
_cell.length_c   1.000
_cell.angle_alpha   90.00
_cell.angle_beta   90.00
_cell.angle_gamma   90.00
#
_symmetry.space_group_name_H-M   'P 1'
#
loop_
_entity.id
_entity.type
_entity.pdbx_description
1 polymer ?
#
loop_
_entity_poly.entity_id
_entity_poly.type
_entity_poly.pdbx_seq_one_letter_code
_entity_poly.pdbx_strand_id
1 'polypeptide(L)'
;MLRERYETEHFVIAGTSAGAAAMSNTMICGGDETKAYLKGKVELSIGFGFLREVIIDTHFDARGRFGRLVQAIAAQPGAVGIGLDEDTGVIIEKGTKMSAIGSSSVVVIDGTSISHNNIADIRNGMPISVANLVVHMMTHSDVFDINSRVFTGVSSPVHAQ
;
A
#
# COMPACT_ATOMS: atom_id res chain seq x y z
N MET A 1 -8.03 -11.50 22.85
CA MET A 1 -7.93 -11.81 21.38
C MET A 1 -6.63 -11.24 20.80
N LEU A 2 -6.19 -11.60 19.58
CA LEU A 2 -4.95 -11.04 18.97
C LEU A 2 -4.93 -9.51 18.88
N ARG A 3 -6.09 -8.90 18.56
CA ARG A 3 -6.26 -7.43 18.52
C ARG A 3 -5.96 -6.76 19.86
N GLU A 4 -6.56 -7.28 20.91
CA GLU A 4 -6.36 -6.77 22.28
C GLU A 4 -4.87 -6.81 22.66
N ARG A 5 -4.19 -7.94 22.40
CA ARG A 5 -2.74 -8.05 22.67
C ARG A 5 -1.91 -7.04 21.88
N TYR A 6 -2.26 -6.83 20.60
CA TYR A 6 -1.61 -5.81 19.77
C TYR A 6 -1.81 -4.39 20.30
N GLU A 7 -2.98 -4.10 20.89
CA GLU A 7 -3.34 -2.76 21.37
C GLU A 7 -2.84 -2.48 22.81
N THR A 8 -2.69 -3.50 23.65
CA THR A 8 -2.40 -3.32 25.09
C THR A 8 -1.05 -3.86 25.57
N GLU A 9 -0.34 -4.64 24.76
CA GLU A 9 0.93 -5.28 25.13
C GLU A 9 2.06 -4.90 24.17
N HIS A 10 3.31 -5.17 24.58
CA HIS A 10 4.44 -5.22 23.65
C HIS A 10 4.33 -6.47 22.79
N PHE A 11 3.57 -6.37 21.71
CA PHE A 11 3.22 -7.51 20.87
C PHE A 11 3.47 -7.21 19.39
N VAL A 12 4.11 -8.14 18.70
CA VAL A 12 4.39 -8.03 17.26
C VAL A 12 3.46 -8.97 16.50
N ILE A 13 2.85 -8.44 15.44
CA ILE A 13 2.10 -9.23 14.47
C ILE A 13 2.81 -9.10 13.12
N ALA A 14 3.00 -10.24 12.46
CA ALA A 14 3.60 -10.30 11.14
C ALA A 14 2.73 -11.12 10.20
N GLY A 15 2.74 -10.76 8.92
CA GLY A 15 2.04 -11.46 7.85
C GLY A 15 2.83 -11.36 6.56
N THR A 16 2.83 -12.43 5.77
CA THR A 16 3.42 -12.48 4.43
C THR A 16 2.34 -12.76 3.40
N SER A 17 2.48 -12.24 2.18
CA SER A 17 1.52 -12.45 1.08
C SER A 17 0.09 -12.07 1.52
N ALA A 18 -0.86 -13.00 1.49
CA ALA A 18 -2.23 -12.79 1.99
C ALA A 18 -2.29 -12.29 3.44
N GLY A 19 -1.37 -12.73 4.30
CA GLY A 19 -1.28 -12.25 5.68
C GLY A 19 -0.92 -10.76 5.76
N ALA A 20 -0.05 -10.26 4.88
CA ALA A 20 0.28 -8.84 4.81
C ALA A 20 -0.91 -8.01 4.30
N ALA A 21 -1.56 -8.47 3.22
CA ALA A 21 -2.75 -7.83 2.67
C ALA A 21 -3.89 -7.73 3.70
N ALA A 22 -4.05 -8.77 4.52
CA ALA A 22 -5.06 -8.82 5.58
C ALA A 22 -4.75 -7.91 6.79
N MET A 23 -3.56 -7.30 6.91
CA MET A 23 -3.29 -6.35 8.00
C MET A 23 -4.08 -5.05 7.85
N SER A 24 -4.36 -4.67 6.61
CA SER A 24 -5.17 -3.50 6.24
C SER A 24 -6.63 -3.62 6.67
N ASN A 25 -7.31 -2.48 6.85
CA ASN A 25 -8.77 -2.48 6.97
C ASN A 25 -9.46 -2.80 5.63
N THR A 26 -8.99 -2.17 4.56
CA THR A 26 -9.41 -2.46 3.18
C THR A 26 -8.34 -3.33 2.53
N MET A 27 -8.70 -4.55 2.16
CA MET A 27 -7.79 -5.56 1.62
C MET A 27 -8.07 -5.76 0.13
N ILE A 28 -7.03 -5.79 -0.69
CA ILE A 28 -7.14 -6.31 -2.06
C ILE A 28 -7.13 -7.84 -1.99
N CYS A 29 -8.27 -8.48 -2.24
CA CYS A 29 -8.41 -9.93 -2.16
C CYS A 29 -8.29 -10.64 -3.51
N GLY A 30 -8.34 -9.89 -4.61
CA GLY A 30 -8.35 -10.45 -5.95
C GLY A 30 -8.40 -9.36 -7.02
N GLY A 31 -8.58 -9.80 -8.27
CA GLY A 31 -8.67 -8.93 -9.43
C GLY A 31 -7.71 -9.30 -10.55
N ASP A 32 -7.96 -8.72 -11.72
CA ASP A 32 -7.18 -8.92 -12.95
C ASP A 32 -6.17 -7.77 -13.08
N GLU A 33 -4.89 -8.04 -12.77
CA GLU A 33 -3.80 -7.06 -12.90
C GLU A 33 -3.71 -6.43 -14.30
N THR A 34 -3.99 -7.20 -15.36
CA THR A 34 -3.86 -6.72 -16.75
C THR A 34 -4.99 -5.77 -17.16
N LYS A 35 -6.11 -5.78 -16.43
CA LYS A 35 -7.28 -4.95 -16.66
C LYS A 35 -7.61 -4.05 -15.49
N ALA A 36 -6.65 -3.82 -14.59
CA ALA A 36 -6.83 -3.00 -13.40
C ALA A 36 -7.08 -1.51 -13.70
N TYR A 37 -7.00 -1.07 -14.95
CA TYR A 37 -7.47 0.25 -15.36
C TYR A 37 -8.99 0.30 -15.60
N LEU A 38 -9.70 -0.83 -15.58
CA LEU A 38 -11.16 -0.88 -15.72
C LEU A 38 -11.83 -1.00 -14.34
N LYS A 39 -12.83 -0.16 -14.07
CA LYS A 39 -13.59 -0.22 -12.82
C LYS A 39 -14.20 -1.60 -12.60
N GLY A 40 -14.03 -2.13 -11.39
CA GLY A 40 -14.59 -3.42 -10.99
C GLY A 40 -13.75 -4.63 -11.43
N LYS A 41 -12.52 -4.40 -11.90
CA LYS A 41 -11.52 -5.47 -12.12
C LYS A 41 -10.59 -5.69 -10.95
N VAL A 42 -10.72 -4.89 -9.89
CA VAL A 42 -10.01 -5.06 -8.62
C VAL A 42 -11.04 -5.41 -7.55
N GLU A 43 -10.78 -6.48 -6.81
CA GLU A 43 -11.67 -6.94 -5.75
C GLU A 43 -11.14 -6.48 -4.40
N LEU A 44 -11.97 -5.70 -3.70
CA LEU A 44 -11.70 -5.21 -2.35
C LEU A 44 -12.58 -5.95 -1.36
N SER A 45 -12.02 -6.26 -0.20
CA SER A 45 -12.70 -6.89 0.92
C SER A 45 -12.24 -6.26 2.25
N ILE A 46 -12.77 -6.76 3.36
CA ILE A 46 -12.42 -6.32 4.70
C ILE A 46 -11.26 -7.18 5.20
N GLY A 47 -10.17 -6.55 5.61
CA GLY A 47 -9.06 -7.21 6.29
C GLY A 47 -9.24 -7.20 7.81
N PHE A 48 -8.19 -7.59 8.53
CA PHE A 48 -8.21 -7.62 9.99
C PHE A 48 -8.19 -6.24 10.63
N GLY A 49 -7.79 -5.19 9.91
CA GLY A 49 -7.84 -3.80 10.39
C GLY A 49 -6.86 -3.49 11.51
N PHE A 50 -5.67 -4.10 11.49
CA PHE A 50 -4.56 -3.70 12.36
C PHE A 50 -3.97 -2.36 11.90
N LEU A 51 -3.97 -2.12 10.59
CA LEU A 51 -3.60 -0.85 9.96
C LEU A 51 -4.83 -0.20 9.36
N ARG A 52 -5.20 0.95 9.92
CA ARG A 52 -6.27 1.80 9.37
C ARG A 52 -5.68 2.67 8.29
N GLU A 53 -6.50 3.06 7.31
CA GLU A 53 -6.10 3.98 6.23
C GLU A 53 -4.88 3.50 5.42
N VAL A 54 -4.68 2.20 5.33
CA VAL A 54 -3.61 1.56 4.55
C VAL A 54 -4.21 0.43 3.72
N ILE A 55 -3.76 0.30 2.47
CA ILE A 55 -4.10 -0.80 1.57
C ILE A 55 -2.80 -1.46 1.12
N ILE A 56 -2.61 -2.73 1.45
CA ILE A 56 -1.41 -3.49 1.07
C ILE A 56 -1.71 -4.39 -0.14
N ASP A 57 -0.83 -4.32 -1.13
CA ASP A 57 -0.72 -5.25 -2.24
C ASP A 57 0.63 -5.99 -2.15
N THR A 58 0.67 -7.27 -2.53
CA THR A 58 1.86 -8.15 -2.41
C THR A 58 2.19 -8.79 -3.75
N HIS A 59 3.42 -9.30 -3.93
CA HIS A 59 3.94 -9.78 -5.23
C HIS A 59 3.82 -8.67 -6.28
N PHE A 60 4.16 -7.44 -5.88
CA PHE A 60 3.71 -6.23 -6.54
C PHE A 60 4.33 -6.03 -7.92
N ASP A 61 5.67 -6.02 -8.01
CA ASP A 61 6.37 -5.80 -9.28
C ASP A 61 6.33 -7.05 -10.16
N ALA A 62 6.61 -8.21 -9.56
CA ALA A 62 6.58 -9.52 -10.23
C ALA A 62 5.28 -9.82 -11.00
N ARG A 63 4.17 -9.15 -10.67
CA ARG A 63 2.85 -9.34 -11.32
C ARG A 63 2.27 -8.07 -11.93
N GLY A 64 3.03 -6.97 -12.00
CA GLY A 64 2.56 -5.71 -12.59
C GLY A 64 1.34 -5.10 -11.88
N ARG A 65 1.29 -5.18 -10.54
CA ARG A 65 0.10 -4.83 -9.74
C ARG A 65 -0.06 -3.34 -9.43
N PHE A 66 0.74 -2.49 -10.06
CA PHE A 66 0.63 -1.04 -9.91
C PHE A 66 -0.77 -0.51 -10.21
N GLY A 67 -1.36 -0.91 -11.35
CA GLY A 67 -2.71 -0.49 -11.74
C GLY A 67 -3.77 -0.92 -10.72
N ARG A 68 -3.58 -2.07 -10.07
CA ARG A 68 -4.49 -2.61 -9.07
C ARG A 68 -4.50 -1.75 -7.80
N LEU A 69 -3.30 -1.41 -7.31
CA LEU A 69 -3.15 -0.53 -6.17
C LEU A 69 -3.64 0.89 -6.48
N VAL A 70 -3.38 1.40 -7.69
CA VAL A 70 -3.93 2.68 -8.16
C VAL A 70 -5.46 2.68 -8.13
N GLN A 71 -6.14 1.65 -8.65
CA GLN A 71 -7.60 1.59 -8.59
C GLN A 71 -8.12 1.54 -7.15
N ALA A 72 -7.44 0.80 -6.27
CA ALA A 72 -7.80 0.74 -4.85
C ALA A 72 -7.68 2.11 -4.17
N ILE A 73 -6.61 2.87 -4.46
CA ILE A 73 -6.42 4.23 -3.94
C ILE A 73 -7.36 5.24 -4.58
N ALA A 74 -7.67 5.10 -5.87
CA ALA A 74 -8.72 5.91 -6.50
C ALA A 74 -10.08 5.66 -5.80
N ALA A 75 -10.39 4.43 -5.40
CA ALA A 75 -11.60 4.11 -4.65
C ALA A 75 -11.56 4.62 -3.19
N GLN A 76 -10.37 4.73 -2.58
CA GLN A 76 -10.18 5.23 -1.22
C GLN A 76 -8.99 6.23 -1.15
N PRO A 77 -9.16 7.49 -1.60
CA PRO A 77 -8.06 8.46 -1.70
C PRO A 77 -7.37 8.80 -0.38
N GLY A 78 -8.07 8.65 0.75
CA GLY A 78 -7.49 8.89 2.08
C GLY A 78 -6.50 7.81 2.54
N ALA A 79 -6.51 6.63 1.91
CA ALA A 79 -5.59 5.56 2.27
C ALA A 79 -4.18 5.78 1.71
N VAL A 80 -3.19 5.18 2.35
CA VAL A 80 -1.85 4.94 1.79
C VAL A 80 -1.84 3.57 1.13
N GLY A 81 -1.50 3.52 -0.15
CA GLY A 81 -1.26 2.27 -0.87
C GLY A 81 0.17 1.80 -0.67
N ILE A 82 0.36 0.53 -0.32
CA ILE A 82 1.67 -0.09 -0.14
C ILE A 82 1.78 -1.29 -1.08
N GLY A 83 2.63 -1.21 -2.09
CA GLY A 83 3.03 -2.32 -2.93
C GLY A 83 4.30 -2.97 -2.40
N LEU A 84 4.19 -4.21 -1.93
CA LEU A 84 5.31 -5.02 -1.46
C LEU A 84 5.76 -5.98 -2.57
N ASP A 85 7.00 -5.84 -2.99
CA ASP A 85 7.62 -6.81 -3.89
C ASP A 85 8.07 -8.08 -3.13
N GLU A 86 8.53 -9.09 -3.87
CA GLU A 86 9.10 -10.31 -3.27
C GLU A 86 10.33 -9.99 -2.41
N ASP A 87 10.57 -10.82 -1.38
CA ASP A 87 11.66 -10.66 -0.40
C ASP A 87 11.76 -9.26 0.22
N THR A 88 10.62 -8.56 0.32
CA THR A 88 10.53 -7.17 0.78
C THR A 88 9.31 -6.98 1.67
N GLY A 89 9.45 -6.11 2.67
CA GLY A 89 8.41 -5.84 3.64
C GLY A 89 8.56 -4.48 4.30
N VAL A 90 7.68 -4.21 5.25
CA VAL A 90 7.73 -3.00 6.07
C VAL A 90 7.56 -3.34 7.54
N ILE A 91 8.30 -2.63 8.38
CA ILE A 91 8.09 -2.62 9.83
C ILE A 91 7.32 -1.35 10.15
N ILE A 92 6.16 -1.49 10.79
CA ILE A 92 5.34 -0.35 11.20
C ILE A 92 5.35 -0.24 12.71
N GLU A 93 5.99 0.81 13.21
CA GLU A 93 6.08 1.10 14.64
C GLU A 93 5.00 2.11 15.02
N LYS A 94 4.29 1.83 16.12
CA LYS A 94 3.25 2.71 16.69
C LYS A 94 2.15 3.09 15.69
N GLY A 95 1.94 2.26 14.67
CA GLY A 95 0.89 2.40 13.66
C GLY A 95 1.15 3.45 12.58
N THR A 96 2.24 4.22 12.62
CA THR A 96 2.45 5.33 11.67
C THR A 96 3.80 5.33 10.99
N LYS A 97 4.88 4.97 11.70
CA LYS A 97 6.24 5.04 11.16
C LYS A 97 6.57 3.73 10.47
N MET A 98 6.70 3.78 9.15
CA MET A 98 6.92 2.63 8.30
C MET A 98 8.37 2.63 7.78
N SER A 99 9.14 1.59 8.11
CA SER A 99 10.51 1.39 7.62
C SER A 99 10.54 0.23 6.63
N ALA A 100 11.12 0.44 5.45
CA ALA A 100 11.29 -0.62 4.45
C ALA A 100 12.42 -1.58 4.83
N ILE A 101 12.18 -2.87 4.65
CA ILE A 101 13.12 -3.97 4.88
C ILE A 101 13.10 -4.94 3.70
N GLY A 102 14.18 -5.73 3.55
CA GLY A 102 14.32 -6.69 2.45
C GLY A 102 15.25 -6.21 1.34
N SER A 103 15.22 -6.90 0.21
CA SER A 103 16.19 -6.77 -0.88
C SER A 103 15.68 -6.05 -2.13
N SER A 104 14.36 -5.90 -2.28
CA SER A 104 13.72 -5.17 -3.38
C SER A 104 13.08 -3.86 -2.88
N SER A 105 12.07 -3.37 -3.58
CA SER A 105 11.44 -2.07 -3.36
C SER A 105 10.04 -2.18 -2.72
N VAL A 106 9.70 -1.15 -1.96
CA VAL A 106 8.33 -0.89 -1.50
C VAL A 106 7.81 0.33 -2.23
N VAL A 107 6.69 0.20 -2.93
CA VAL A 107 6.03 1.32 -3.59
C VAL A 107 4.96 1.88 -2.66
N VAL A 108 5.00 3.18 -2.41
CA VAL A 108 3.99 3.91 -1.64
C VAL A 108 3.21 4.81 -2.59
N ILE A 109 1.88 4.71 -2.56
CA ILE A 109 0.97 5.57 -3.33
C ILE A 109 0.12 6.37 -2.34
N ASP A 110 0.23 7.69 -2.40
CA ASP A 110 -0.59 8.62 -1.63
C ASP A 110 -1.65 9.28 -2.53
N GLY A 111 -2.92 9.02 -2.20
CA GLY A 111 -4.08 9.55 -2.91
C GLY A 111 -4.57 10.91 -2.42
N THR A 112 -3.98 11.48 -1.37
CA THR A 112 -4.49 12.72 -0.76
C THR A 112 -4.37 13.95 -1.66
N SER A 113 -3.46 13.91 -2.63
CA SER A 113 -3.23 15.00 -3.60
C SER A 113 -4.03 14.84 -4.90
N ILE A 114 -4.89 13.81 -5.02
CA ILE A 114 -5.64 13.55 -6.26
C ILE A 114 -6.47 14.78 -6.67
N SER A 115 -6.23 15.27 -7.88
CA SER A 115 -6.91 16.46 -8.45
C SER A 115 -8.03 16.11 -9.43
N HIS A 116 -8.01 14.89 -9.97
CA HIS A 116 -9.07 14.34 -10.82
C HIS A 116 -9.25 12.86 -10.51
N ASN A 117 -10.49 12.40 -10.40
CA ASN A 117 -10.83 11.00 -10.19
C ASN A 117 -12.26 10.72 -10.69
N ASN A 118 -12.41 9.86 -11.69
CA ASN A 118 -13.72 9.54 -12.27
C ASN A 118 -14.35 8.25 -11.71
N ILE A 119 -13.72 7.56 -10.75
CA ILE A 119 -14.11 6.19 -10.37
C ILE A 119 -15.52 6.10 -9.79
N ALA A 120 -16.01 7.17 -9.16
CA ALA A 120 -17.37 7.23 -8.61
C ALA A 120 -18.44 7.34 -9.70
N ASP A 121 -18.12 8.02 -10.81
CA ASP A 121 -19.10 8.42 -11.83
C ASP A 121 -19.27 7.39 -12.96
N ILE A 122 -18.27 6.52 -13.16
CA ILE A 122 -18.27 5.55 -14.24
C ILE A 122 -18.89 4.21 -13.83
N ARG A 123 -19.39 3.45 -14.82
CA ARG A 123 -19.88 2.07 -14.62
C ARG A 123 -18.73 1.06 -14.60
N ASN A 124 -18.98 -0.13 -14.08
CA ASN A 124 -18.01 -1.24 -14.15
C ASN A 124 -17.66 -1.56 -15.61
N GLY A 125 -16.41 -1.90 -15.86
CA GLY A 125 -15.87 -2.16 -17.20
C GLY A 125 -15.47 -0.91 -18.00
N MET A 126 -15.68 0.30 -17.45
CA MET A 126 -15.17 1.55 -18.03
C MET A 126 -13.78 1.89 -17.49
N PRO A 127 -12.93 2.57 -18.26
CA PRO A 127 -11.59 2.96 -17.82
C PRO A 127 -11.63 4.04 -16.73
N ILE A 128 -10.83 3.85 -15.68
CA ILE A 128 -10.58 4.87 -14.67
C ILE A 128 -9.64 5.95 -15.21
N SER A 129 -9.82 7.16 -14.74
CA SER A 129 -8.91 8.29 -14.92
C SER A 129 -8.66 8.90 -13.54
N VAL A 130 -7.40 8.99 -13.16
CA VAL A 130 -6.97 9.58 -11.90
C VAL A 130 -5.72 10.43 -12.15
N ALA A 131 -5.65 11.61 -11.54
CA ALA A 131 -4.53 12.53 -11.72
C ALA A 131 -3.96 13.00 -10.38
N ASN A 132 -2.66 13.30 -10.37
CA ASN A 132 -1.91 13.82 -9.23
C ASN A 132 -1.81 12.85 -8.04
N LEU A 133 -1.56 11.57 -8.35
CA LEU A 133 -1.08 10.60 -7.35
C LEU A 133 0.38 10.93 -6.99
N VAL A 134 0.68 10.93 -5.71
CA VAL A 134 2.06 11.00 -5.23
C VAL A 134 2.57 9.57 -5.05
N VAL A 135 3.72 9.27 -5.66
CA VAL A 135 4.32 7.94 -5.60
C VAL A 135 5.72 8.05 -5.03
N HIS A 136 6.01 7.25 -4.02
CA HIS A 136 7.36 7.06 -3.50
C HIS A 136 7.79 5.62 -3.77
N MET A 137 9.09 5.44 -4.04
CA MET A 137 9.71 4.14 -4.11
C MET A 137 10.75 4.08 -3.01
N MET A 138 10.57 3.15 -2.09
CA MET A 138 11.41 2.97 -0.91
C MET A 138 12.29 1.74 -1.11
N THR A 139 13.50 1.82 -0.60
CA THR A 139 14.45 0.70 -0.50
C THR A 139 14.80 0.45 0.96
N HIS A 140 15.60 -0.57 1.23
CA HIS A 140 16.01 -0.94 2.58
C HIS A 140 16.43 0.28 3.43
N SER A 141 15.87 0.39 4.63
CA SER A 141 16.04 1.48 5.60
C SER A 141 15.29 2.78 5.33
N ASP A 142 14.74 3.01 4.13
CA ASP A 142 13.92 4.19 3.89
C ASP A 142 12.70 4.21 4.82
N VAL A 143 12.28 5.42 5.20
CA VAL A 143 11.17 5.61 6.13
C VAL A 143 10.07 6.44 5.48
N PHE A 144 8.83 6.05 5.72
CA PHE A 144 7.63 6.80 5.38
C PHE A 144 6.73 6.91 6.60
N ASP A 145 6.25 8.11 6.92
CA ASP A 145 5.26 8.30 7.98
C ASP A 145 3.85 8.39 7.37
N ILE A 146 3.00 7.43 7.74
CA ILE A 146 1.65 7.24 7.18
C ILE A 146 0.74 8.46 7.42
N ASN A 147 0.91 9.16 8.55
CA ASN A 147 0.03 10.26 8.91
C ASN A 147 0.45 11.57 8.26
N SER A 148 1.74 11.90 8.38
CA SER A 148 2.31 13.15 7.84
C SER A 148 2.61 13.08 6.35
N ARG A 149 2.57 11.88 5.75
CA ARG A 149 2.89 11.62 4.34
C ARG A 149 4.32 12.03 3.96
N VAL A 150 5.23 11.99 4.94
CA VAL A 150 6.63 12.38 4.75
C VAL A 150 7.48 11.14 4.44
N PHE A 151 8.12 11.17 3.28
CA PHE A 151 9.17 10.24 2.91
C PHE A 151 10.55 10.77 3.36
N THR A 152 11.34 9.89 3.99
CA THR A 152 12.73 10.15 4.37
C THR A 152 13.60 9.06 3.79
N GLY A 153 14.36 9.41 2.74
CA GLY A 153 15.36 8.52 2.16
C GLY A 153 16.59 8.41 3.07
N VAL A 154 17.13 7.21 3.25
CA VAL A 154 18.40 7.03 3.95
C VAL A 154 19.54 7.28 2.97
N SER A 155 20.29 8.36 3.20
CA SER A 155 21.51 8.64 2.44
C SER A 155 22.54 7.56 2.77
N SER A 156 22.67 6.57 1.90
CA SER A 156 23.77 5.61 2.02
C SER A 156 25.08 6.31 1.66
N PRO A 157 26.15 6.22 2.48
CA PRO A 157 27.47 6.74 2.12
C PRO A 157 28.11 6.01 0.91
N VAL A 158 27.43 5.00 0.35
CA VAL A 158 27.92 4.10 -0.70
C VAL A 158 27.96 4.74 -2.10
N HIS A 159 27.36 5.93 -2.30
CA HIS A 159 27.39 6.65 -3.58
C HIS A 159 28.17 7.96 -3.56
N ALA A 160 28.95 8.21 -2.50
CA ALA A 160 29.97 9.26 -2.49
C ALA A 160 31.32 8.69 -2.96
N GLN A 161 31.41 8.30 -4.24
CA GLN A 161 32.66 8.12 -4.97
C GLN A 161 32.51 8.61 -6.41
#